data_AF-A0A9X4SSB6-F1
#
_entry.id   AF-A0A9X4SSB6-F1
#
_cell.length_a   1.000
_cell.length_b   1.000
_cell.length_c   1.000
_cell.angle_alpha   90.00
_cell.angle_beta   90.00
_cell.angle_gamma   90.00
#
_symmetry.space_group_name_H-M   'P 1'
#
loop_
_entity.id
_entity.type
_entity.pdbx_description
1 polymer ?
#
loop_
_entity_poly.entity_id
_entity_poly.type
_entity_poly.pdbx_seq_one_letter_code
_entity_poly.pdbx_strand_id
1 'polypeptide(L)'
;MKTFVALIDKIVSFILKRECCSNMNEVLRVTWGPLFFGLVVIITFFGICGTWSAIAPIDGAVHASGEVIVSSNRKIVQHLGGGIINKILVKEGQSVKKDESLILLNDINEKVNLSIIKEKLLSLLATEARLIAISTNLDSVEFSDEIRDFSDISLVNEVIKNQIRLFDFQRRGILGKIDILKQRIKQLHDELSGLNSQLYAIIKQYDLIVEELETKKQLLNGGHISKPHILALEKQFAEIEGKVGHYRAAISQVQQKIGETELKIINVKNNAQEKASIELKEIKTSISNLRKRLMVAEDALARTIIRSPQNGIVTDVRYHTEGGVIQSGVPIMSIVPSNDDLIIEAKIHTRNIEEILSAQKKNSNIVSIDGLKGLKVKVRLSAYNSRRLGLINGIVNHISPDALDDPRLGRYYLVRVVIPKSELAQFKTVYLYPGMPVEVYIVTQSRTLLSFLFTPIIATVERSFIER
;
A
#
# COMPACT_ATOMS: atom_id res chain seq x y z
N MET A 1 -76.92 -20.82 5.78
CA MET A 1 -77.71 -21.20 6.97
C MET A 1 -78.79 -22.25 6.66
N LYS A 2 -79.65 -22.07 5.64
CA LYS A 2 -80.67 -23.07 5.24
C LYS A 2 -80.10 -24.46 4.87
N THR A 3 -78.90 -24.53 4.29
CA THR A 3 -78.21 -25.78 3.93
C THR A 3 -77.69 -26.57 5.13
N PHE A 4 -77.27 -25.88 6.19
CA PHE A 4 -76.75 -26.52 7.41
C PHE A 4 -77.89 -27.10 8.26
N VAL A 5 -79.02 -26.38 8.34
CA VAL A 5 -80.24 -26.88 8.99
C VAL A 5 -80.79 -28.10 8.25
N ALA A 6 -80.82 -28.08 6.91
CA ALA A 6 -81.24 -29.25 6.11
C ALA A 6 -80.30 -30.47 6.25
N LEU A 7 -79.00 -30.24 6.50
CA LEU A 7 -78.05 -31.31 6.77
C LEU A 7 -78.30 -31.93 8.15
N ILE A 8 -78.56 -31.09 9.16
CA ILE A 8 -78.93 -31.54 10.52
C ILE A 8 -80.28 -32.27 10.48
N ASP A 9 -81.28 -31.78 9.75
CA ASP A 9 -82.59 -32.43 9.63
C ASP A 9 -82.50 -33.77 8.88
N LYS A 10 -81.63 -33.88 7.86
CA LYS A 10 -81.34 -35.17 7.21
C LYS A 10 -80.62 -36.14 8.15
N ILE A 11 -79.72 -35.65 8.99
CA ILE A 11 -79.02 -36.50 9.98
C ILE A 11 -79.98 -36.94 11.09
N VAL A 12 -80.85 -36.05 11.58
CA VAL A 12 -81.84 -36.34 12.62
C VAL A 12 -82.95 -37.27 12.10
N SER A 13 -83.44 -37.07 10.87
CA SER A 13 -84.43 -37.98 10.25
C SER A 13 -83.85 -39.34 9.87
N PHE A 14 -82.55 -39.42 9.55
CA PHE A 14 -81.86 -40.70 9.35
C PHE A 14 -81.66 -41.46 10.68
N ILE A 15 -81.37 -40.73 11.77
CA ILE A 15 -81.27 -41.29 13.13
C ILE A 15 -82.62 -41.79 13.66
N LEU A 16 -83.75 -41.21 13.23
CA LEU A 16 -85.09 -41.52 13.73
C LEU A 16 -85.94 -42.43 12.82
N LYS A 17 -85.45 -42.87 11.65
CA LYS A 17 -86.23 -43.73 10.74
C LYS A 17 -86.43 -45.13 11.37
N ARG A 18 -87.61 -45.32 11.97
CA ARG A 18 -87.95 -46.41 12.90
C ARG A 18 -88.69 -47.60 12.29
N GLU A 19 -88.83 -47.70 10.97
CA GLU A 19 -89.70 -48.72 10.35
C GLU A 19 -89.04 -49.53 9.22
N CYS A 20 -89.31 -50.85 9.28
CA CYS A 20 -89.08 -51.93 8.31
C CYS A 20 -87.66 -52.53 8.18
N CYS A 21 -87.41 -53.62 8.93
CA CYS A 21 -87.07 -54.95 8.41
C CYS A 21 -87.09 -55.98 9.56
N SER A 22 -87.92 -57.03 9.44
CA SER A 22 -88.38 -57.91 10.53
C SER A 22 -87.41 -59.04 10.94
N ASN A 23 -86.12 -58.76 11.11
CA ASN A 23 -85.19 -59.66 11.82
C ASN A 23 -83.84 -58.99 12.06
N MET A 24 -83.71 -58.19 13.12
CA MET A 24 -82.40 -57.72 13.59
C MET A 24 -82.39 -57.56 15.12
N ASN A 25 -81.30 -58.01 15.74
CA ASN A 25 -81.11 -58.09 17.20
C ASN A 25 -81.37 -56.75 17.92
N GLU A 26 -82.13 -56.80 19.01
CA GLU A 26 -82.60 -55.66 19.81
C GLU A 26 -81.47 -54.74 20.31
N VAL A 27 -80.27 -55.29 20.50
CA VAL A 27 -79.06 -54.58 20.97
C VAL A 27 -78.53 -53.56 19.95
N LEU A 28 -78.64 -53.84 18.64
CA LEU A 28 -78.15 -52.94 17.58
C LEU A 28 -79.06 -51.72 17.40
N ARG A 29 -80.33 -51.82 17.80
CA ARG A 29 -81.34 -50.77 17.61
C ARG A 29 -81.25 -49.65 18.64
N VAL A 30 -80.72 -49.92 19.84
CA VAL A 30 -80.54 -48.93 20.92
C VAL A 30 -79.14 -48.29 20.88
N THR A 31 -78.13 -48.99 20.36
CA THR A 31 -76.73 -48.52 20.33
C THR A 31 -76.37 -47.65 19.12
N TRP A 32 -77.22 -47.61 18.08
CA TRP A 32 -76.93 -46.91 16.83
C TRP A 32 -76.83 -45.38 16.95
N GLY A 33 -77.66 -44.76 17.80
CA GLY A 33 -77.63 -43.31 18.06
C GLY A 33 -76.33 -42.85 18.73
N PRO A 34 -75.92 -43.46 19.86
CA PRO A 34 -74.63 -43.18 20.51
C PRO A 34 -73.41 -43.45 19.60
N LEU A 35 -73.46 -44.52 18.79
CA LEU A 35 -72.37 -44.88 17.86
C LEU A 35 -72.17 -43.80 16.79
N PHE A 36 -73.24 -43.31 16.17
CA PHE A 36 -73.14 -42.27 15.16
C PHE A 36 -72.69 -40.93 15.76
N PHE A 37 -73.20 -40.57 16.95
CA PHE A 37 -72.74 -39.38 17.66
C PHE A 37 -71.26 -39.46 18.02
N GLY A 38 -70.80 -40.61 18.54
CA GLY A 38 -69.38 -40.86 18.80
C GLY A 38 -68.51 -40.73 17.55
N LEU A 39 -68.98 -41.26 16.42
CA LEU A 39 -68.29 -41.17 15.13
C LEU A 39 -68.19 -39.73 14.62
N VAL A 40 -69.24 -38.92 14.76
CA VAL A 40 -69.23 -37.49 14.40
C VAL A 40 -68.26 -36.69 15.28
N VAL A 41 -68.21 -36.97 16.59
CA VAL A 41 -67.26 -36.32 17.52
C VAL A 41 -65.82 -36.66 17.14
N ILE A 42 -65.54 -37.93 16.82
CA ILE A 42 -64.21 -38.37 16.36
C ILE A 42 -63.83 -37.65 15.06
N ILE A 43 -64.71 -37.63 14.05
CA ILE A 43 -64.43 -36.96 12.78
C ILE A 43 -64.23 -35.46 12.98
N THR A 44 -65.00 -34.81 13.85
CA THR A 44 -64.86 -33.37 14.12
C THR A 44 -63.56 -33.06 14.88
N PHE A 45 -63.22 -33.87 15.88
CA PHE A 45 -61.99 -33.70 16.65
C PHE A 45 -60.75 -33.94 15.78
N PHE A 46 -60.66 -35.09 15.09
CA PHE A 46 -59.54 -35.37 14.18
C PHE A 46 -59.56 -34.49 12.94
N GLY A 47 -60.73 -34.05 12.46
CA GLY A 47 -60.86 -33.11 11.36
C GLY A 47 -60.32 -31.73 11.71
N ILE A 48 -60.77 -31.13 12.81
CA ILE A 48 -60.35 -29.77 13.20
C ILE A 48 -58.96 -29.78 13.83
N CYS A 49 -58.71 -30.61 14.85
CA CYS A 49 -57.40 -30.66 15.50
C CYS A 49 -56.33 -31.28 14.59
N GLY A 50 -56.69 -32.26 13.75
CA GLY A 50 -55.75 -32.83 12.78
C GLY A 50 -55.37 -31.83 11.69
N THR A 51 -56.35 -31.11 11.13
CA THR A 51 -56.07 -30.06 10.13
C THR A 51 -55.28 -28.90 10.75
N TRP A 52 -55.61 -28.49 11.98
CA TRP A 52 -54.86 -27.45 12.70
C TRP A 52 -53.43 -27.91 13.03
N SER A 53 -53.24 -29.14 13.52
CA SER A 53 -51.93 -29.74 13.81
C SER A 53 -51.05 -29.88 12.55
N ALA A 54 -51.68 -30.07 11.38
CA ALA A 54 -51.01 -30.15 10.10
C ALA A 54 -50.60 -28.78 9.52
N ILE A 55 -51.21 -27.68 9.96
CA ILE A 55 -50.99 -26.33 9.40
C ILE A 55 -50.24 -25.41 10.38
N ALA A 56 -50.44 -25.57 11.69
CA ALA A 56 -49.87 -24.68 12.70
C ALA A 56 -48.33 -24.79 12.75
N PRO A 57 -47.59 -23.72 12.40
CA PRO A 57 -46.13 -23.72 12.44
C PRO A 57 -45.63 -23.53 13.88
N ILE A 58 -44.72 -24.39 14.31
CA ILE A 58 -43.99 -24.26 15.58
C ILE A 58 -42.54 -23.96 15.24
N ASP A 59 -42.04 -22.82 15.70
CA ASP A 59 -40.65 -22.41 15.47
C ASP A 59 -39.69 -23.27 16.28
N GLY A 60 -38.74 -23.89 15.59
CA GLY A 60 -37.60 -24.56 16.23
C GLY A 60 -36.56 -23.55 16.72
N ALA A 61 -35.83 -23.90 17.77
CA ALA A 61 -34.69 -23.13 18.22
C ALA A 61 -33.57 -24.03 18.72
N VAL A 62 -32.35 -23.81 18.22
CA VAL A 62 -31.15 -24.46 18.75
C VAL A 62 -30.62 -23.63 19.89
N HIS A 63 -30.46 -24.26 21.04
CA HIS A 63 -29.87 -23.66 22.22
C HIS A 63 -28.34 -23.79 22.19
N ALA A 64 -27.66 -22.69 22.49
CA ALA A 64 -26.22 -22.60 22.62
C ALA A 64 -25.86 -21.72 23.84
N SER A 65 -24.89 -22.17 24.62
CA SER A 65 -24.32 -21.36 25.69
C SER A 65 -23.18 -20.50 25.13
N GLY A 66 -23.04 -19.28 25.65
CA GLY A 66 -22.04 -18.34 25.18
C GLY A 66 -21.65 -17.32 26.22
N GLU A 67 -20.73 -16.44 25.82
CA GLU A 67 -20.31 -15.30 26.61
C GLU A 67 -20.21 -14.05 25.74
N VAL A 68 -20.36 -12.88 26.37
CA VAL A 68 -20.13 -11.60 25.71
C VAL A 68 -18.63 -11.38 25.59
N ILE A 69 -18.13 -11.17 24.38
CA ILE A 69 -16.74 -10.82 24.11
C ILE A 69 -16.66 -9.45 23.44
N VAL A 70 -15.47 -8.86 23.54
CA VAL A 70 -15.13 -7.66 22.79
C VAL A 70 -14.94 -8.05 21.32
N SER A 71 -15.54 -7.33 20.38
CA SER A 71 -15.39 -7.65 18.95
C SER A 71 -13.95 -7.60 18.47
N SER A 72 -13.14 -6.74 19.10
CA SER A 72 -11.73 -6.59 18.74
C SER A 72 -10.83 -7.36 19.70
N ASN A 73 -9.69 -7.78 19.16
CA ASN A 73 -8.62 -8.35 19.94
C ASN A 73 -7.74 -7.24 20.52
N ARG A 74 -7.19 -7.49 21.72
CA ARG A 74 -6.12 -6.63 22.27
C ARG A 74 -4.99 -6.49 21.26
N LYS A 75 -4.49 -5.27 21.05
CA LYS A 75 -3.33 -5.03 20.19
C LYS A 75 -2.05 -5.00 21.02
N ILE A 76 -1.10 -5.85 20.65
CA ILE A 76 0.22 -5.91 21.28
C ILE A 76 1.09 -4.81 20.67
N VAL A 77 1.68 -3.98 21.53
CA VAL A 77 2.67 -2.98 21.15
C VAL A 77 4.05 -3.61 21.30
N GLN A 78 4.81 -3.62 20.21
CA GLN A 78 6.16 -4.15 20.12
C GLN A 78 7.01 -3.19 19.29
N HIS A 79 8.33 -3.28 19.44
CA HIS A 79 9.26 -2.41 18.72
C HIS A 79 10.28 -3.23 17.94
N LEU A 80 10.47 -2.89 16.67
CA LEU A 80 11.30 -3.68 15.75
C LEU A 80 12.80 -3.59 16.07
N GLY A 81 13.32 -2.43 16.48
CA GLY A 81 14.76 -2.25 16.69
C GLY A 81 15.25 -2.60 18.11
N GLY A 82 14.36 -2.57 19.10
CA GLY A 82 14.77 -2.43 20.49
C GLY A 82 15.35 -1.03 20.79
N GLY A 83 15.88 -0.84 21.99
CA GLY A 83 16.51 0.42 22.38
C GLY A 83 16.53 0.65 23.89
N ILE A 84 17.22 1.72 24.31
CA ILE A 84 17.26 2.14 25.71
C ILE A 84 16.06 3.06 25.96
N ILE A 85 15.28 2.77 26.99
CA ILE A 85 14.15 3.60 27.41
C ILE A 85 14.70 4.91 27.97
N ASN A 86 14.34 6.04 27.36
CA ASN A 86 14.61 7.37 27.90
C ASN A 86 13.52 7.77 28.89
N LYS A 87 12.25 7.62 28.51
CA LYS A 87 11.11 7.99 29.36
C LYS A 87 9.87 7.15 29.09
N ILE A 88 9.16 6.75 30.14
CA ILE A 88 7.86 6.09 30.03
C ILE A 88 6.77 7.14 30.29
N LEU A 89 5.85 7.33 29.33
CA LEU A 89 4.83 8.38 29.38
C LEU A 89 3.46 7.90 29.87
N VAL A 90 3.27 6.58 29.98
CA VAL A 90 1.99 5.96 30.34
C VAL A 90 2.12 5.02 31.53
N LYS A 91 1.01 4.84 32.24
CA LYS A 91 0.88 3.87 33.34
C LYS A 91 -0.13 2.78 32.99
N GLU A 92 -0.02 1.64 33.64
CA GLU A 92 -1.01 0.57 33.51
C GLU A 92 -2.40 1.06 33.96
N GLY A 93 -3.44 0.69 33.20
CA GLY A 93 -4.82 1.16 33.41
C GLY A 93 -5.13 2.56 32.85
N GLN A 94 -4.14 3.28 32.30
CA GLN A 94 -4.35 4.58 31.69
C GLN A 94 -5.06 4.46 30.33
N SER A 95 -6.02 5.35 30.06
CA SER A 95 -6.63 5.47 28.74
C SER A 95 -5.73 6.30 27.81
N VAL A 96 -5.52 5.79 26.60
CA VAL A 96 -4.68 6.39 25.56
C VAL A 96 -5.45 6.52 24.25
N LYS A 97 -5.10 7.54 23.47
CA LYS A 97 -5.58 7.73 22.10
C LYS A 97 -4.64 7.08 21.10
N LYS A 98 -5.14 6.82 19.90
CA LYS A 98 -4.32 6.40 18.75
C LYS A 98 -3.24 7.46 18.49
N ASP A 99 -2.05 6.99 18.17
CA ASP A 99 -0.84 7.79 17.91
C ASP A 99 -0.30 8.56 19.13
N GLU A 100 -0.90 8.40 20.31
CA GLU A 100 -0.36 8.93 21.56
C GLU A 100 0.97 8.26 21.91
N SER A 101 1.95 9.06 22.33
CA SER A 101 3.28 8.58 22.71
C SER A 101 3.23 7.82 24.02
N LEU A 102 3.71 6.57 23.99
CA LEU A 102 3.71 5.65 25.13
C LEU A 102 5.08 5.61 25.81
N ILE A 103 6.12 5.44 25.01
CA ILE A 103 7.52 5.36 25.46
C ILE A 103 8.39 6.16 24.51
N LEU A 104 9.33 6.91 25.08
CA LEU A 104 10.42 7.55 24.37
C LEU A 104 11.69 6.73 24.57
N LEU A 105 12.30 6.29 23.48
CA LEU A 105 13.61 5.68 23.46
C LEU A 105 14.70 6.76 23.39
N ASN A 106 15.93 6.38 23.72
CA ASN A 106 17.10 7.24 23.52
C ASN A 106 17.33 7.43 22.01
N ASP A 107 17.24 8.68 21.56
CA ASP A 107 17.30 9.06 20.15
C ASP A 107 18.66 9.64 19.72
N ILE A 108 19.64 9.70 20.63
CA ILE A 108 20.95 10.35 20.36
C ILE A 108 21.63 9.71 19.15
N ASN A 109 21.73 8.38 19.11
CA ASN A 109 22.39 7.68 18.00
C ASN A 109 21.69 7.91 16.66
N GLU A 110 20.35 7.87 16.66
CA GLU A 110 19.55 8.08 15.44
C GLU A 110 19.62 9.53 14.96
N LYS A 111 19.60 10.51 15.88
CA LYS A 111 19.81 11.93 15.56
C LYS A 111 21.19 12.20 14.98
N VAL A 112 22.25 11.64 15.58
CA VAL A 112 23.62 11.79 15.09
C VAL A 112 23.76 11.17 13.70
N ASN A 113 23.25 9.95 13.50
CA ASN A 113 23.27 9.29 12.20
C ASN A 113 22.51 10.10 11.14
N LEU A 114 21.32 10.63 11.49
CA LEU A 114 20.56 11.50 10.61
C LEU A 114 21.32 12.79 10.26
N SER A 115 21.99 13.42 11.23
CA SER A 115 22.82 14.62 10.99
C SER A 115 23.95 14.33 10.02
N ILE A 116 24.69 13.22 10.21
CA ILE A 116 25.78 12.81 9.32
C ILE A 116 25.28 12.62 7.89
N ILE A 117 24.13 11.97 7.71
CA ILE A 117 23.55 11.76 6.38
C ILE A 117 23.15 13.10 5.75
N LYS A 118 22.52 13.99 6.53
CA LYS A 118 22.10 15.32 6.07
C LYS A 118 23.28 16.20 5.67
N GLU A 119 24.31 16.30 6.50
CA GLU A 119 25.52 17.07 6.22
C GLU A 119 26.25 16.55 4.96
N LYS A 120 26.32 15.22 4.81
CA LYS A 120 26.90 14.61 3.61
C LYS A 120 26.07 14.91 2.36
N LEU A 121 24.74 14.83 2.46
CA LEU A 121 23.84 15.16 1.37
C LEU A 121 23.98 16.62 0.95
N LEU A 122 24.02 17.55 1.91
CA LEU A 122 24.24 18.98 1.68
C LEU A 122 25.56 19.24 0.93
N SER A 123 26.65 18.61 1.36
CA SER A 123 27.95 18.71 0.70
C SER A 123 27.91 18.23 -0.75
N LEU A 124 27.22 17.11 -1.02
CA LEU A 124 27.06 16.59 -2.38
C LEU A 124 26.16 17.46 -3.25
N LEU A 125 25.06 17.99 -2.72
CA LEU A 125 24.16 18.90 -3.46
C LEU A 125 24.89 20.20 -3.86
N ALA A 126 25.70 20.75 -2.95
CA ALA A 126 26.51 21.93 -3.26
C ALA A 126 27.61 21.61 -4.30
N THR A 127 28.19 20.41 -4.24
CA THR A 127 29.15 19.93 -5.25
C THR A 127 28.47 19.71 -6.61
N GLU A 128 27.26 19.15 -6.62
CA GLU A 128 26.44 18.97 -7.82
C GLU A 128 26.19 20.30 -8.52
N ALA A 129 25.75 21.32 -7.79
CA ALA A 129 25.53 22.67 -8.32
C ALA A 129 26.79 23.24 -8.99
N ARG A 130 27.96 23.13 -8.34
CA ARG A 130 29.24 23.54 -8.93
C ARG A 130 29.55 22.79 -10.23
N LEU A 131 29.38 21.47 -10.25
CA LEU A 131 29.70 20.64 -11.41
C LEU A 131 28.73 20.87 -12.58
N ILE A 132 27.46 21.14 -12.29
CA ILE A 132 26.47 21.57 -13.31
C ILE A 132 26.94 22.87 -13.96
N ALA A 133 27.33 23.87 -13.16
CA ALA A 133 27.82 25.14 -13.70
C ALA A 133 29.05 24.97 -14.61
N ILE A 134 29.98 24.07 -14.25
CA ILE A 134 31.17 23.80 -15.08
C ILE A 134 30.82 23.03 -16.35
N SER A 135 29.99 21.98 -16.26
CA SER A 135 29.64 21.15 -17.42
C SER A 135 28.82 21.92 -18.46
N THR A 136 27.96 22.84 -18.01
CA THR A 136 27.14 23.70 -18.86
C THR A 136 27.78 25.04 -19.20
N ASN A 137 29.00 25.31 -18.70
CA ASN A 137 29.75 26.54 -18.91
C ASN A 137 28.96 27.82 -18.51
N LEU A 138 28.33 27.79 -17.34
CA LEU A 138 27.70 28.94 -16.71
C LEU A 138 28.74 29.88 -16.09
N ASP A 139 28.34 31.13 -15.84
CA ASP A 139 29.20 32.15 -15.21
C ASP A 139 29.08 32.18 -13.68
N SER A 140 28.04 31.58 -13.12
CA SER A 140 27.77 31.50 -11.69
C SER A 140 27.21 30.14 -11.29
N VAL A 141 27.36 29.78 -10.02
CA VAL A 141 26.78 28.57 -9.44
C VAL A 141 25.36 28.87 -8.95
N GLU A 142 24.40 28.07 -9.41
CA GLU A 142 23.02 28.10 -8.92
C GLU A 142 22.77 26.90 -8.01
N PHE A 143 22.31 27.18 -6.79
CA PHE A 143 22.06 26.17 -5.77
C PHE A 143 20.57 25.83 -5.72
N SER A 144 20.26 24.54 -5.57
CA SER A 144 18.88 24.06 -5.39
C SER A 144 18.27 24.57 -4.09
N ASP A 145 16.95 24.80 -4.08
CA ASP A 145 16.20 25.20 -2.88
C ASP A 145 16.28 24.15 -1.75
N GLU A 146 16.49 22.87 -2.08
CA GLU A 146 16.65 21.77 -1.10
C GLU A 146 17.80 22.05 -0.11
N ILE A 147 18.80 22.85 -0.49
CA ILE A 147 19.91 23.23 0.39
C ILE A 147 19.45 24.16 1.54
N ARG A 148 18.33 24.86 1.37
CA ARG A 148 17.76 25.78 2.37
C ARG A 148 16.93 25.06 3.44
N ASP A 149 16.49 23.84 3.16
CA ASP A 149 15.67 23.05 4.09
C ASP A 149 16.50 22.41 5.23
N PHE A 150 17.83 22.54 5.17
CA PHE A 150 18.72 22.08 6.23
C PHE A 150 18.71 23.03 7.43
N SER A 151 18.66 22.44 8.63
CA SER A 151 18.42 23.18 9.88
C SER A 151 19.58 24.08 10.32
N ASP A 152 20.82 23.77 9.94
CA ASP A 152 22.00 24.57 10.29
C ASP A 152 22.38 25.55 9.17
N ILE A 153 21.84 26.76 9.27
CA ILE A 153 22.07 27.85 8.32
C ILE A 153 23.56 28.26 8.26
N SER A 154 24.30 28.15 9.38
CA SER A 154 25.71 28.53 9.42
C SER A 154 26.55 27.58 8.56
N LEU A 155 26.34 26.27 8.76
CA LEU A 155 27.01 25.23 7.99
C LEU A 155 26.65 25.31 6.50
N VAL A 156 25.38 25.53 6.17
CA VAL A 156 24.92 25.73 4.77
C VAL A 156 25.67 26.89 4.10
N ASN A 157 25.74 28.05 4.76
CA ASN A 157 26.42 29.22 4.22
C ASN A 157 27.92 28.98 4.02
N GLU A 158 28.58 28.26 4.93
CA GLU A 158 29.99 27.90 4.80
C GLU A 158 30.23 26.99 3.59
N VAL A 159 29.43 25.92 3.44
CA VAL A 159 29.53 24.99 2.32
C VAL A 159 29.31 25.71 0.99
N ILE A 160 28.27 26.53 0.87
CA ILE A 160 27.97 27.33 -0.33
C ILE A 160 29.16 28.23 -0.69
N LYS A 161 29.66 29.01 0.28
CA LYS A 161 30.77 29.94 0.08
C LYS A 161 32.04 29.21 -0.37
N ASN A 162 32.31 28.05 0.19
CA ASN A 162 33.45 27.23 -0.21
C ASN A 162 33.30 26.68 -1.63
N GLN A 163 32.11 26.23 -2.03
CA GLN A 163 31.87 25.76 -3.41
C GLN A 163 31.97 26.87 -4.45
N ILE A 164 31.49 28.09 -4.14
CA ILE A 164 31.65 29.26 -5.03
C ILE A 164 33.13 29.57 -5.23
N ARG A 165 33.93 29.59 -4.16
CA ARG A 165 35.38 29.84 -4.25
C ARG A 165 36.10 28.79 -5.12
N LEU A 166 35.73 27.52 -4.97
CA LEU A 166 36.29 26.43 -5.77
C LEU A 166 35.90 26.57 -7.25
N PHE A 167 34.64 26.93 -7.53
CA PHE A 167 34.17 27.22 -8.88
C PHE A 167 34.99 28.35 -9.52
N ASP A 168 35.12 29.49 -8.84
CA ASP A 168 35.87 30.65 -9.34
C ASP A 168 37.34 30.33 -9.60
N PHE A 169 37.96 29.52 -8.75
CA PHE A 169 39.33 29.06 -8.94
C PHE A 169 39.46 28.18 -10.19
N GLN A 170 38.57 27.20 -10.36
CA GLN A 170 38.58 26.31 -11.52
C GLN A 170 38.29 27.07 -12.83
N ARG A 171 37.28 27.95 -12.82
CA ARG A 171 36.92 28.78 -13.98
C ARG A 171 38.07 29.70 -14.40
N ARG A 172 38.73 30.37 -13.44
CA ARG A 172 39.93 31.18 -13.73
C ARG A 172 41.05 30.35 -14.34
N GLY A 173 41.27 29.13 -13.86
CA GLY A 173 42.26 28.21 -14.43
C GLY A 173 41.96 27.82 -15.89
N ILE A 174 40.68 27.59 -16.23
CA ILE A 174 40.25 27.27 -17.59
C ILE A 174 40.40 28.50 -18.50
N LEU A 175 39.90 29.65 -18.06
CA LEU A 175 40.00 30.90 -18.83
C LEU A 175 41.44 31.32 -19.07
N GLY A 176 42.31 31.22 -18.06
CA GLY A 176 43.73 31.53 -18.21
C GLY A 176 44.43 30.66 -19.26
N LYS A 177 44.09 29.36 -19.35
CA LYS A 177 44.61 28.47 -20.41
C LYS A 177 44.12 28.90 -21.80
N ILE A 178 42.84 29.27 -21.91
CA ILE A 178 42.27 29.77 -23.16
C ILE A 178 42.93 31.08 -23.58
N ASP A 179 43.18 32.00 -22.65
CA ASP A 179 43.78 33.30 -22.94
C ASP A 179 45.24 33.16 -23.41
N ILE A 180 46.02 32.24 -22.84
CA ILE A 180 47.37 31.91 -23.32
C ILE A 180 47.32 31.42 -24.78
N LEU A 181 46.38 30.52 -25.10
CA LEU A 181 46.23 30.01 -26.47
C LEU A 181 45.75 31.08 -27.44
N LYS A 182 44.84 31.96 -27.02
CA LYS A 182 44.41 33.12 -27.82
C LYS A 182 45.56 34.08 -28.10
N GLN A 183 46.41 34.35 -27.11
CA GLN A 183 47.59 35.19 -27.31
C GLN A 183 48.58 34.54 -28.26
N ARG A 184 48.71 33.20 -28.25
CA ARG A 184 49.49 32.47 -29.24
C ARG A 184 48.92 32.59 -30.65
N ILE A 185 47.60 32.50 -30.83
CA ILE A 185 46.93 32.73 -32.12
C ILE A 185 47.20 34.15 -32.62
N LYS A 186 47.14 35.15 -31.74
CA LYS A 186 47.47 36.53 -32.09
C LYS A 186 48.91 36.66 -32.63
N GLN A 187 49.89 36.07 -31.93
CA GLN A 187 51.28 36.04 -32.39
C GLN A 187 51.44 35.38 -33.77
N LEU A 188 50.73 34.28 -34.03
CA LEU A 188 50.77 33.59 -35.32
C LEU A 188 50.13 34.42 -36.44
N HIS A 189 49.08 35.20 -36.15
CA HIS A 189 48.52 36.15 -37.11
C HIS A 189 49.51 37.28 -37.45
N ASP A 190 50.24 37.81 -36.47
CA ASP A 190 51.26 38.81 -36.70
C ASP A 190 52.40 38.25 -37.59
N GLU A 191 52.83 37.01 -37.33
CA GLU A 191 53.81 36.29 -38.17
C GLU A 191 53.30 36.10 -39.61
N LEU A 192 52.04 35.68 -39.76
CA LEU A 192 51.38 35.51 -41.07
C LEU A 192 51.30 36.83 -41.84
N SER A 193 50.99 37.94 -41.17
CA SER A 193 51.00 39.27 -41.78
C SER A 193 52.39 39.66 -42.29
N GLY A 194 53.44 39.34 -41.53
CA GLY A 194 54.83 39.54 -41.95
C GLY A 194 55.19 38.72 -43.20
N LEU A 195 54.86 37.43 -43.21
CA LEU A 195 55.10 36.54 -44.35
C LEU A 195 54.32 36.96 -45.61
N ASN A 196 53.07 37.41 -45.46
CA ASN A 196 52.29 37.94 -46.58
C ASN A 196 52.93 39.20 -47.19
N SER A 197 53.49 40.07 -46.34
CA SER A 197 54.20 41.27 -46.80
C SER A 197 55.48 40.90 -47.57
N GLN A 198 56.21 39.89 -47.10
CA GLN A 198 57.39 39.35 -47.80
C GLN A 198 57.01 38.68 -49.12
N LEU A 199 55.92 37.90 -49.13
CA LEU A 199 55.38 37.29 -50.33
C LEU A 199 54.98 38.36 -51.38
N TYR A 200 54.33 39.43 -50.95
CA TYR A 200 53.98 40.54 -51.83
C TYR A 200 55.22 41.22 -52.44
N ALA A 201 56.25 41.47 -51.63
CA ALA A 201 57.50 42.07 -52.11
C ALA A 201 58.22 41.18 -53.14
N ILE A 202 58.27 39.85 -52.90
CA ILE A 202 58.93 38.93 -53.83
C ILE A 202 58.11 38.72 -55.12
N ILE A 203 56.78 38.76 -55.05
CA ILE A 203 55.92 38.73 -56.24
C ILE A 203 56.18 39.97 -57.09
N LYS A 204 56.29 41.16 -56.48
CA LYS A 204 56.66 42.37 -57.22
C LYS A 204 58.04 42.25 -57.90
N GLN A 205 59.02 41.62 -57.25
CA GLN A 205 60.31 41.33 -57.87
C GLN A 205 60.20 40.30 -59.00
N TYR A 206 59.35 39.30 -58.84
CA TYR A 206 59.03 38.30 -59.87
C TYR A 206 58.47 38.97 -61.14
N ASP A 207 57.51 39.87 -60.99
CA ASP A 207 56.90 40.57 -62.13
C ASP A 207 57.93 41.42 -62.88
N LEU A 208 58.80 42.14 -62.16
CA LEU A 208 59.86 42.97 -62.76
C LEU A 208 60.90 42.13 -63.51
N ILE A 209 61.33 40.99 -62.94
CA ILE A 209 62.32 40.13 -63.61
C ILE A 209 61.73 39.44 -64.84
N VAL A 210 60.42 39.09 -64.82
CA VAL A 210 59.72 38.54 -65.99
C VAL A 210 59.70 39.56 -67.12
N GLU A 211 59.31 40.80 -66.84
CA GLU A 211 59.28 41.88 -67.82
C GLU A 211 60.68 42.16 -68.42
N GLU A 212 61.72 42.21 -67.58
CA GLU A 212 63.09 42.39 -68.06
C GLU A 212 63.55 41.22 -68.94
N LEU A 213 63.26 39.98 -68.53
CA LEU A 213 63.65 38.77 -69.25
C LEU A 213 62.96 38.68 -70.61
N GLU A 214 61.66 39.00 -70.70
CA GLU A 214 60.92 39.09 -71.97
C GLU A 214 61.54 40.13 -72.91
N THR A 215 61.79 41.33 -72.40
CA THR A 215 62.40 42.43 -73.18
C THR A 215 63.79 42.03 -73.70
N LYS A 216 64.62 41.42 -72.86
CA LYS A 216 65.98 40.99 -73.24
C LYS A 216 65.96 39.80 -74.20
N LYS A 217 64.98 38.89 -74.10
CA LYS A 217 64.79 37.80 -75.07
C LYS A 217 64.48 38.33 -76.48
N GLN A 218 63.65 39.36 -76.59
CA GLN A 218 63.40 40.03 -77.87
C GLN A 218 64.69 40.63 -78.48
N LEU A 219 65.51 41.29 -77.65
CA LEU A 219 66.80 41.84 -78.08
C LEU A 219 67.81 40.77 -78.52
N LEU A 220 67.81 39.58 -77.88
CA LEU A 220 68.65 38.45 -78.27
C LEU A 220 68.25 37.92 -79.66
N ASN A 221 66.95 37.80 -79.92
CA ASN A 221 66.43 37.36 -81.22
C ASN A 221 66.80 38.34 -82.35
N GLY A 222 66.92 39.64 -82.04
CA GLY A 222 67.44 40.66 -82.95
C GLY A 222 68.98 40.70 -83.07
N GLY A 223 69.72 39.88 -82.33
CA GLY A 223 71.19 39.82 -82.36
C GLY A 223 71.91 40.92 -81.56
N HIS A 224 71.21 41.67 -80.71
CA HIS A 224 71.73 42.85 -80.02
C HIS A 224 72.30 42.58 -78.61
N ILE A 225 72.20 41.36 -78.10
CA ILE A 225 72.74 40.95 -76.79
C ILE A 225 73.25 39.50 -76.84
N SER A 226 74.17 39.13 -75.95
CA SER A 226 74.73 37.78 -75.87
C SER A 226 73.96 36.87 -74.89
N LYS A 227 73.88 35.58 -75.23
CA LYS A 227 73.17 34.53 -74.46
C LYS A 227 73.51 34.44 -72.96
N PRO A 228 74.76 34.65 -72.49
CA PRO A 228 75.08 34.60 -71.06
C PRO A 228 74.25 35.56 -70.19
N HIS A 229 73.86 36.72 -70.73
CA HIS A 229 73.01 37.68 -70.02
C HIS A 229 71.59 37.14 -69.78
N ILE A 230 71.03 36.39 -70.73
CA ILE A 230 69.72 35.74 -70.56
C ILE A 230 69.81 34.62 -69.52
N LEU A 231 70.84 33.78 -69.58
CA LEU A 231 71.02 32.68 -68.60
C LEU A 231 71.19 33.20 -67.18
N ALA A 232 71.84 34.35 -66.99
CA ALA A 232 71.95 35.00 -65.69
C ALA A 232 70.57 35.45 -65.16
N LEU A 233 69.74 36.07 -66.01
CA LEU A 233 68.37 36.48 -65.65
C LEU A 233 67.46 35.27 -65.41
N GLU A 234 67.57 34.20 -66.20
CA GLU A 234 66.82 32.95 -65.98
C GLU A 234 67.18 32.28 -64.65
N LYS A 235 68.47 32.29 -64.27
CA LYS A 235 68.90 31.82 -62.95
C LYS A 235 68.32 32.68 -61.82
N GLN A 236 68.32 34.00 -61.96
CA GLN A 236 67.71 34.91 -60.98
C GLN A 236 66.20 34.72 -60.88
N PHE A 237 65.50 34.56 -62.01
CA PHE A 237 64.08 34.25 -62.06
C PHE A 237 63.77 32.96 -61.30
N ALA A 238 64.52 31.87 -61.57
CA ALA A 238 64.34 30.60 -60.87
C ALA A 238 64.58 30.72 -59.35
N GLU A 239 65.54 31.56 -58.93
CA GLU A 239 65.78 31.84 -57.51
C GLU A 239 64.59 32.58 -56.86
N ILE A 240 64.03 33.58 -57.54
CA ILE A 240 62.86 34.35 -57.08
C ILE A 240 61.62 33.45 -57.02
N GLU A 241 61.40 32.62 -58.04
CA GLU A 241 60.30 31.64 -58.06
C GLU A 241 60.42 30.65 -56.88
N GLY A 242 61.63 30.17 -56.61
CA GLY A 242 61.93 29.35 -55.43
C GLY A 242 61.56 30.05 -54.11
N LYS A 243 61.86 31.36 -53.98
CA LYS A 243 61.48 32.16 -52.80
C LYS A 243 59.96 32.35 -52.69
N VAL A 244 59.24 32.56 -53.79
CA VAL A 244 57.76 32.61 -53.81
C VAL A 244 57.19 31.29 -53.27
N GLY A 245 57.69 30.16 -53.76
CA GLY A 245 57.31 28.83 -53.28
C GLY A 245 57.58 28.64 -51.78
N HIS A 246 58.76 29.07 -51.32
CA HIS A 246 59.14 29.01 -49.91
C HIS A 246 58.18 29.81 -49.01
N TYR A 247 57.87 31.07 -49.36
CA TYR A 247 56.96 31.90 -48.56
C TYR A 247 55.52 31.39 -48.58
N ARG A 248 55.03 30.89 -49.72
CA ARG A 248 53.72 30.23 -49.79
C ARG A 248 53.65 29.02 -48.86
N ALA A 249 54.68 28.17 -48.86
CA ALA A 249 54.76 27.02 -47.96
C ALA A 249 54.79 27.46 -46.48
N ALA A 250 55.56 28.50 -46.15
CA ALA A 250 55.61 29.04 -44.79
C ALA A 250 54.26 29.60 -44.32
N ILE A 251 53.54 30.34 -45.18
CA ILE A 251 52.19 30.84 -44.87
C ILE A 251 51.24 29.68 -44.58
N SER A 252 51.22 28.64 -45.42
CA SER A 252 50.40 27.45 -45.20
C SER A 252 50.72 26.76 -43.88
N GLN A 253 52.01 26.66 -43.51
CA GLN A 253 52.42 26.09 -42.22
C GLN A 253 51.93 26.92 -41.03
N VAL A 254 51.97 28.25 -41.10
CA VAL A 254 51.46 29.13 -40.04
C VAL A 254 49.95 29.02 -39.92
N GLN A 255 49.21 28.99 -41.04
CA GLN A 255 47.76 28.77 -41.05
C GLN A 255 47.38 27.45 -40.40
N GLN A 256 48.10 26.36 -40.69
CA GLN A 256 47.90 25.08 -40.04
C GLN A 256 48.12 25.17 -38.52
N LYS A 257 49.18 25.85 -38.06
CA LYS A 257 49.44 26.06 -36.64
C LYS A 257 48.33 26.87 -35.94
N ILE A 258 47.72 27.84 -36.63
CA ILE A 258 46.56 28.58 -36.12
C ILE A 258 45.39 27.61 -35.89
N GLY A 259 45.01 26.84 -36.91
CA GLY A 259 43.93 25.85 -36.80
C GLY A 259 44.18 24.80 -35.70
N GLU A 260 45.41 24.29 -35.58
CA GLU A 260 45.80 23.39 -34.48
C GLU A 260 45.65 24.05 -33.11
N THR A 261 45.96 25.34 -32.98
CA THR A 261 45.84 26.08 -31.72
C THR A 261 44.37 26.37 -31.37
N GLU A 262 43.52 26.63 -32.37
CA GLU A 262 42.08 26.76 -32.19
C GLU A 262 41.45 25.44 -31.71
N LEU A 263 41.84 24.31 -32.32
CA LEU A 263 41.41 22.98 -31.85
C LEU A 263 41.87 22.71 -30.41
N LYS A 264 43.06 23.17 -30.01
CA LYS A 264 43.50 23.09 -28.60
C LYS A 264 42.58 23.86 -27.65
N ILE A 265 42.05 25.03 -28.05
CA ILE A 265 41.08 25.78 -27.24
C ILE A 265 39.79 24.96 -27.05
N ILE A 266 39.28 24.36 -28.14
CA ILE A 266 38.10 23.50 -28.09
C ILE A 266 38.34 22.31 -27.15
N ASN A 267 39.50 21.66 -27.27
CA ASN A 267 39.87 20.54 -26.40
C ASN A 267 39.97 20.93 -24.92
N VAL A 268 40.48 22.12 -24.60
CA VAL A 268 40.50 22.61 -23.20
C VAL A 268 39.08 22.70 -22.62
N LYS A 269 38.11 23.21 -23.40
CA LYS A 269 36.70 23.30 -22.98
C LYS A 269 36.07 21.92 -22.86
N ASN A 270 36.20 21.08 -23.88
CA ASN A 270 35.63 19.73 -23.90
C ASN A 270 36.17 18.89 -22.74
N ASN A 271 37.47 18.92 -22.48
CA ASN A 271 38.08 18.20 -21.35
C ASN A 271 37.55 18.68 -19.99
N ALA A 272 37.26 19.98 -19.84
CA ALA A 272 36.67 20.50 -18.61
C ALA A 272 35.22 20.02 -18.44
N GLN A 273 34.42 20.07 -19.51
CA GLN A 273 33.03 19.62 -19.52
C GLN A 273 32.91 18.10 -19.31
N GLU A 274 33.77 17.31 -19.96
CA GLU A 274 33.82 15.85 -19.83
C GLU A 274 34.14 15.45 -18.40
N LYS A 275 35.21 16.00 -17.81
CA LYS A 275 35.59 15.72 -16.41
C LYS A 275 34.47 16.08 -15.45
N ALA A 276 33.87 17.27 -15.61
CA ALA A 276 32.75 17.69 -14.79
C ALA A 276 31.53 16.78 -14.94
N SER A 277 31.25 16.29 -16.16
CA SER A 277 30.12 15.41 -16.44
C SER A 277 30.32 14.00 -15.85
N ILE A 278 31.54 13.47 -15.89
CA ILE A 278 31.88 12.19 -15.26
C ILE A 278 31.71 12.28 -13.74
N GLU A 279 32.30 13.30 -13.10
CA GLU A 279 32.17 13.53 -11.66
C GLU A 279 30.70 13.76 -11.27
N LEU A 280 29.95 14.54 -12.06
CA LEU A 280 28.54 14.80 -11.84
C LEU A 280 27.69 13.52 -11.83
N LYS A 281 27.98 12.56 -12.71
CA LYS A 281 27.28 11.26 -12.74
C LYS A 281 27.49 10.47 -11.46
N GLU A 282 28.70 10.43 -10.93
CA GLU A 282 29.03 9.75 -9.67
C GLU A 282 28.38 10.44 -8.46
N ILE A 283 28.40 11.77 -8.44
CA ILE A 283 27.77 12.58 -7.40
C ILE A 283 26.25 12.38 -7.41
N LYS A 284 25.59 12.42 -8.57
CA LYS A 284 24.15 12.15 -8.69
C LYS A 284 23.76 10.76 -8.18
N THR A 285 24.57 9.76 -8.48
CA THR A 285 24.36 8.39 -7.97
C THR A 285 24.48 8.35 -6.45
N SER A 286 25.47 9.05 -5.90
CA SER A 286 25.69 9.16 -4.45
C SER A 286 24.57 9.91 -3.74
N ILE A 287 24.05 11.00 -4.33
CA ILE A 287 22.89 11.74 -3.84
C ILE A 287 21.66 10.84 -3.77
N SER A 288 21.36 10.10 -4.85
CA SER A 288 20.25 9.15 -4.89
C SER A 288 20.34 8.10 -3.78
N ASN A 289 21.54 7.55 -3.56
CA ASN A 289 21.78 6.59 -2.48
C ASN A 289 21.63 7.22 -1.08
N LEU A 290 22.11 8.45 -0.88
CA LEU A 290 21.96 9.15 0.39
C LEU A 290 20.50 9.53 0.66
N ARG A 291 19.71 9.94 -0.34
CA ARG A 291 18.27 10.20 -0.16
C ARG A 291 17.53 8.95 0.32
N LYS A 292 17.87 7.77 -0.20
CA LYS A 292 17.31 6.49 0.29
C LYS A 292 17.72 6.22 1.74
N ARG A 293 18.99 6.45 2.09
CA ARG A 293 19.48 6.30 3.47
C ARG A 293 18.86 7.32 4.43
N LEU A 294 18.62 8.54 3.96
CA LEU A 294 17.95 9.59 4.69
C LEU A 294 16.54 9.14 5.12
N MET A 295 15.76 8.63 4.17
CA MET A 295 14.42 8.09 4.46
C MET A 295 14.45 6.98 5.52
N VAL A 296 15.42 6.06 5.43
CA VAL A 296 15.59 4.98 6.43
C VAL A 296 15.99 5.53 7.80
N ALA A 297 16.86 6.53 7.86
CA ALA A 297 17.30 7.17 9.11
C ALA A 297 16.19 8.01 9.75
N GLU A 298 15.39 8.72 8.96
CA GLU A 298 14.22 9.47 9.44
C GLU A 298 13.17 8.53 10.04
N ASP A 299 12.91 7.40 9.39
CA ASP A 299 12.01 6.36 9.86
C ASP A 299 12.56 5.67 11.13
N ALA A 300 13.88 5.41 11.20
CA ALA A 300 14.52 4.93 12.43
C ALA A 300 14.38 5.92 13.60
N LEU A 301 14.61 7.21 13.34
CA LEU A 301 14.42 8.27 14.33
C LEU A 301 12.95 8.38 14.76
N ALA A 302 12.00 8.33 13.82
CA ALA A 302 10.57 8.39 14.14
C ALA A 302 10.13 7.22 15.03
N ARG A 303 10.71 6.04 14.82
CA ARG A 303 10.45 4.84 15.64
C ARG A 303 11.03 4.90 17.05
N THR A 304 11.89 5.86 17.38
CA THR A 304 12.32 6.08 18.77
C THR A 304 11.15 6.48 19.68
N ILE A 305 10.06 6.96 19.10
CA ILE A 305 8.81 7.25 19.79
C ILE A 305 7.84 6.09 19.57
N ILE A 306 7.62 5.27 20.59
CA ILE A 306 6.64 4.19 20.54
C ILE A 306 5.26 4.77 20.78
N ARG A 307 4.35 4.60 19.81
CA ARG A 307 3.01 5.16 19.82
C ARG A 307 1.93 4.09 19.92
N SER A 308 0.76 4.51 20.37
CA SER A 308 -0.42 3.66 20.47
C SER A 308 -1.04 3.35 19.09
N PRO A 309 -1.21 2.07 18.68
CA PRO A 309 -1.89 1.70 17.43
C PRO A 309 -3.40 1.96 17.43
N GLN A 310 -4.04 2.18 18.59
CA GLN A 310 -5.48 2.41 18.71
C GLN A 310 -5.88 3.13 20.00
N ASN A 311 -7.09 3.68 20.04
CA ASN A 311 -7.67 4.17 21.29
C ASN A 311 -7.94 2.98 22.23
N GLY A 312 -7.62 3.11 23.51
CA GLY A 312 -7.86 2.03 24.47
C GLY A 312 -7.29 2.28 25.86
N ILE A 313 -7.26 1.23 26.66
CA ILE A 313 -6.65 1.18 27.98
C ILE A 313 -5.38 0.34 27.90
N VAL A 314 -4.30 0.84 28.51
CA VAL A 314 -3.00 0.16 28.57
C VAL A 314 -3.04 -0.97 29.61
N THR A 315 -2.55 -2.15 29.24
CA THR A 315 -2.53 -3.40 30.04
C THR A 315 -1.24 -4.18 29.76
N ASP A 316 -0.82 -5.08 30.67
CA ASP A 316 0.37 -5.95 30.49
C ASP A 316 1.66 -5.15 30.25
N VAL A 317 1.88 -4.07 31.00
CA VAL A 317 3.10 -3.26 30.89
C VAL A 317 4.27 -4.07 31.43
N ARG A 318 5.28 -4.36 30.60
CA ARG A 318 6.43 -5.20 31.00
C ARG A 318 7.64 -4.41 31.48
N TYR A 319 7.76 -3.17 31.03
CA TYR A 319 8.91 -2.31 31.30
C TYR A 319 8.50 -1.15 32.20
N HIS A 320 9.16 -1.03 33.36
CA HIS A 320 8.80 -0.06 34.41
C HIS A 320 9.94 0.88 34.79
N THR A 321 11.14 0.68 34.23
CA THR A 321 12.34 1.41 34.60
C THR A 321 12.88 2.23 33.42
N GLU A 322 13.09 3.52 33.66
CA GLU A 322 13.87 4.38 32.76
C GLU A 322 15.33 3.89 32.74
N GLY A 323 15.98 3.95 31.57
CA GLY A 323 17.30 3.35 31.34
C GLY A 323 17.27 1.84 31.09
N GLY A 324 16.12 1.17 31.23
CA GLY A 324 15.95 -0.23 30.85
C GLY A 324 16.10 -0.46 29.34
N VAL A 325 16.50 -1.67 28.95
CA VAL A 325 16.71 -2.04 27.53
C VAL A 325 15.55 -2.88 27.02
N ILE A 326 14.96 -2.47 25.91
CA ILE A 326 13.95 -3.22 25.16
C ILE A 326 14.63 -4.03 24.07
N GLN A 327 14.31 -5.31 23.98
CA GLN A 327 14.78 -6.20 22.92
C GLN A 327 13.88 -6.09 21.67
N SER A 328 14.47 -6.35 20.50
CA SER A 328 13.75 -6.38 19.22
C SER A 328 12.62 -7.42 19.24
N GLY A 329 11.42 -7.00 18.84
CA GLY A 329 10.26 -7.88 18.65
C GLY A 329 9.60 -8.39 19.93
N VAL A 330 10.10 -8.00 21.11
CA VAL A 330 9.49 -8.39 22.38
C VAL A 330 8.28 -7.51 22.68
N PRO A 331 7.13 -8.09 23.11
CA PRO A 331 5.98 -7.33 23.56
C PRO A 331 6.32 -6.38 24.71
N ILE A 332 5.87 -5.13 24.61
CA ILE A 332 6.12 -4.08 25.61
C ILE A 332 4.89 -3.90 26.49
N MET A 333 3.72 -3.79 25.85
CA MET A 333 2.41 -3.64 26.49
C MET A 333 1.28 -4.02 25.51
N SER A 334 0.07 -4.14 26.02
CA SER A 334 -1.15 -4.40 25.23
C SER A 334 -2.17 -3.28 25.40
N ILE A 335 -2.87 -2.93 24.33
CA ILE A 335 -3.96 -1.94 24.36
C ILE A 335 -5.28 -2.62 24.06
N VAL A 336 -6.19 -2.52 25.02
CA VAL A 336 -7.57 -3.02 24.92
C VAL A 336 -8.50 -1.87 24.57
N PRO A 337 -9.28 -1.91 23.49
CA PRO A 337 -10.15 -0.79 23.14
C PRO A 337 -11.24 -0.54 24.17
N SER A 338 -11.54 0.74 24.38
CA SER A 338 -12.54 1.19 25.36
C SER A 338 -13.96 1.21 24.79
N ASN A 339 -14.11 1.32 23.46
CA ASN A 339 -15.37 1.57 22.75
C ASN A 339 -15.64 0.51 21.67
N ASP A 340 -15.49 -0.76 22.01
CA ASP A 340 -15.79 -1.83 21.07
C ASP A 340 -17.25 -2.27 21.15
N ASP A 341 -17.78 -2.65 19.98
CA ASP A 341 -19.07 -3.30 19.93
C ASP A 341 -18.95 -4.68 20.58
N LEU A 342 -19.80 -4.93 21.57
CA LEU A 342 -19.85 -6.20 22.25
C LEU A 342 -20.59 -7.21 21.38
N ILE A 343 -19.95 -8.34 21.10
CA ILE A 343 -20.53 -9.44 20.35
C ILE A 343 -20.65 -10.64 21.28
N ILE A 344 -21.60 -11.50 21.00
CA ILE A 344 -21.81 -12.71 21.77
C ILE A 344 -21.15 -13.86 21.02
N GLU A 345 -20.28 -14.58 21.69
CA GLU A 345 -19.71 -15.82 21.19
C GLU A 345 -20.42 -17.00 21.84
N ALA A 346 -21.16 -17.76 21.03
CA ALA A 346 -21.91 -18.93 21.47
C ALA A 346 -21.29 -20.21 20.88
N LYS A 347 -21.23 -21.25 21.71
CA LYS A 347 -20.70 -22.56 21.37
C LYS A 347 -21.84 -23.51 21.06
N ILE A 348 -21.83 -24.07 19.86
CA ILE A 348 -22.87 -24.97 19.37
C ILE A 348 -22.31 -26.38 19.29
N HIS A 349 -22.97 -27.33 19.94
CA HIS A 349 -22.58 -28.73 19.84
C HIS A 349 -22.69 -29.22 18.39
N THR A 350 -21.70 -30.00 17.95
CA THR A 350 -21.64 -30.58 16.60
C THR A 350 -22.91 -31.32 16.19
N ARG A 351 -23.58 -31.99 17.13
CA ARG A 351 -24.87 -32.68 16.90
C ARG A 351 -26.02 -31.77 16.44
N ASN A 352 -25.96 -30.47 16.73
CA ASN A 352 -27.06 -29.53 16.46
C ASN A 352 -26.80 -28.66 15.21
N ILE A 353 -25.68 -28.86 14.49
CA ILE A 353 -25.34 -28.03 13.32
C ILE A 353 -26.33 -28.23 12.16
N GLU A 354 -26.85 -29.45 12.00
CA GLU A 354 -27.83 -29.79 10.95
C GLU A 354 -29.11 -28.96 11.09
N GLU A 355 -29.61 -28.77 12.32
CA GLU A 355 -30.80 -27.98 12.59
C GLU A 355 -30.60 -26.51 12.20
N ILE A 356 -29.39 -25.97 12.38
CA ILE A 356 -29.06 -24.59 11.97
C ILE A 356 -28.96 -24.48 10.46
N LEU A 357 -28.31 -25.45 9.80
CA LEU A 357 -28.25 -25.51 8.34
C LEU A 357 -29.64 -25.61 7.71
N SER A 358 -30.58 -26.28 8.40
CA SER A 358 -31.97 -26.39 7.95
C SER A 358 -32.74 -25.06 7.95
N ALA A 359 -32.31 -24.06 8.73
CA ALA A 359 -32.98 -22.77 8.87
C ALA A 359 -33.07 -21.97 7.56
N GLN A 360 -32.18 -22.24 6.59
CA GLN A 360 -32.12 -21.56 5.29
C GLN A 360 -32.50 -22.45 4.10
N LYS A 361 -32.93 -23.69 4.34
CA LYS A 361 -33.25 -24.69 3.29
C LYS A 361 -34.58 -24.33 2.60
N LYS A 362 -34.55 -23.37 1.67
CA LYS A 362 -35.76 -22.90 0.97
C LYS A 362 -36.10 -23.69 -0.31
N ASN A 363 -35.17 -24.43 -0.91
CA ASN A 363 -35.39 -25.34 -2.05
C ASN A 363 -34.13 -26.21 -2.26
N SER A 364 -34.11 -27.44 -1.76
CA SER A 364 -33.22 -28.59 -2.09
C SER A 364 -31.71 -28.39 -2.36
N ASN A 365 -31.13 -27.21 -2.13
CA ASN A 365 -29.70 -26.94 -2.28
C ASN A 365 -29.04 -26.91 -0.90
N ILE A 366 -27.84 -27.50 -0.82
CA ILE A 366 -27.00 -27.51 0.37
C ILE A 366 -26.63 -26.05 0.69
N VAL A 367 -26.99 -25.58 1.89
CA VAL A 367 -26.70 -24.22 2.35
C VAL A 367 -25.23 -24.16 2.78
N SER A 368 -24.43 -23.34 2.11
CA SER A 368 -23.06 -23.03 2.52
C SER A 368 -23.04 -22.21 3.80
N ILE A 369 -22.00 -22.39 4.63
CA ILE A 369 -21.87 -21.75 5.96
C ILE A 369 -21.90 -20.21 5.86
N ASP A 370 -21.41 -19.64 4.76
CA ASP A 370 -21.48 -18.19 4.47
C ASP A 370 -22.91 -17.65 4.28
N GLY A 371 -23.88 -18.51 3.93
CA GLY A 371 -25.29 -18.16 3.77
C GLY A 371 -26.07 -18.05 5.09
N LEU A 372 -25.48 -18.48 6.21
CA LEU A 372 -26.14 -18.47 7.54
C LEU A 372 -26.04 -17.12 8.26
N LYS A 373 -25.36 -16.13 7.65
CA LYS A 373 -25.32 -14.76 8.15
C LYS A 373 -26.71 -14.12 8.03
N GLY A 374 -27.15 -13.43 9.08
CA GLY A 374 -28.46 -12.79 9.10
C GLY A 374 -29.58 -13.60 9.76
N LEU A 375 -29.31 -14.83 10.21
CA LEU A 375 -30.30 -15.63 10.94
C LEU A 375 -30.77 -14.90 12.21
N LYS A 376 -32.07 -14.97 12.48
CA LYS A 376 -32.67 -14.39 13.68
C LYS A 376 -32.30 -15.22 14.89
N VAL A 377 -31.88 -14.53 15.95
CA VAL A 377 -31.46 -15.14 17.19
C VAL A 377 -32.19 -14.47 18.35
N LYS A 378 -32.56 -15.24 19.35
CA LYS A 378 -33.08 -14.74 20.62
C LYS A 378 -32.02 -14.97 21.68
N VAL A 379 -31.52 -13.89 22.27
CA VAL A 379 -30.50 -13.91 23.31
C VAL A 379 -31.17 -13.75 24.66
N ARG A 380 -30.79 -14.59 25.62
CA ARG A 380 -31.11 -14.42 27.03
C ARG A 380 -29.82 -14.08 27.77
N LEU A 381 -29.83 -12.96 28.50
CA LEU A 381 -28.72 -12.58 29.36
C LEU A 381 -28.88 -13.27 30.72
N SER A 382 -28.07 -14.30 30.99
CA SER A 382 -28.19 -15.10 32.21
C SER A 382 -27.83 -14.32 33.48
N ALA A 383 -27.06 -13.22 33.34
CA ALA A 383 -26.71 -12.31 34.43
C ALA A 383 -27.89 -11.44 34.92
N TYR A 384 -28.99 -11.35 34.16
CA TYR A 384 -30.17 -10.57 34.51
C TYR A 384 -31.37 -11.48 34.79
N ASN A 385 -32.31 -11.00 35.63
CA ASN A 385 -33.50 -11.79 35.98
C ASN A 385 -34.40 -12.00 34.76
N SER A 386 -34.53 -13.26 34.32
CA SER A 386 -35.26 -13.70 33.12
C SER A 386 -36.76 -13.39 33.13
N ARG A 387 -37.36 -13.13 34.30
CA ARG A 387 -38.77 -12.70 34.40
C ARG A 387 -38.97 -11.23 34.08
N ARG A 388 -37.93 -10.41 34.28
CA ARG A 388 -37.96 -8.97 34.03
C ARG A 388 -37.35 -8.63 32.68
N LEU A 389 -36.27 -9.32 32.31
CA LEU A 389 -35.61 -9.18 31.03
C LEU A 389 -35.99 -10.36 30.14
N GLY A 390 -36.89 -10.11 29.19
CA GLY A 390 -37.29 -11.09 28.18
C GLY A 390 -36.14 -11.44 27.21
N LEU A 391 -36.48 -12.17 26.15
CA LEU A 391 -35.53 -12.51 25.09
C LEU A 391 -35.22 -11.27 24.24
N ILE A 392 -33.94 -10.99 24.01
CA ILE A 392 -33.46 -9.88 23.19
C ILE A 392 -33.22 -10.39 21.77
N ASN A 393 -33.68 -9.67 20.76
CA ASN A 393 -33.42 -10.06 19.38
C ASN A 393 -31.97 -9.74 18.99
N GLY A 394 -31.31 -10.72 18.38
CA GLY A 394 -29.97 -10.63 17.83
C GLY A 394 -29.91 -11.24 16.44
N ILE A 395 -28.78 -11.07 15.78
CA ILE A 395 -28.54 -11.56 14.42
C ILE A 395 -27.22 -12.33 14.39
N VAL A 396 -27.20 -13.48 13.72
CA VAL A 396 -25.95 -14.20 13.46
C VAL A 396 -25.07 -13.37 12.50
N ASN A 397 -23.89 -13.00 12.96
CA ASN A 397 -22.89 -12.32 12.13
C ASN A 397 -21.96 -13.31 11.42
N HIS A 398 -21.56 -14.38 12.10
CA HIS A 398 -20.62 -15.37 11.57
C HIS A 398 -20.76 -16.73 12.28
N ILE A 399 -20.58 -17.82 11.54
CA ILE A 399 -20.48 -19.20 12.06
C ILE A 399 -19.14 -19.76 11.60
N SER A 400 -18.35 -20.34 12.51
CA SER A 400 -17.09 -20.97 12.18
C SER A 400 -17.30 -22.09 11.16
N PRO A 401 -16.52 -22.14 10.07
CA PRO A 401 -16.63 -23.20 9.08
C PRO A 401 -16.13 -24.56 9.61
N ASP A 402 -15.26 -24.54 10.63
CA ASP A 402 -14.70 -25.73 11.26
C ASP A 402 -15.11 -25.83 12.74
N ALA A 403 -15.15 -27.07 13.24
CA ALA A 403 -15.44 -27.39 14.63
C ALA A 403 -14.16 -27.33 15.46
N LEU A 404 -14.18 -26.48 16.49
CA LEU A 404 -13.10 -26.28 17.44
C LEU A 404 -13.21 -27.27 18.61
N ASP A 405 -12.06 -27.60 19.21
CA ASP A 405 -12.00 -28.47 20.38
C ASP A 405 -12.08 -27.66 21.68
N ASP A 406 -12.97 -28.06 22.59
CA ASP A 406 -12.98 -27.60 23.99
C ASP A 406 -12.68 -28.79 24.92
N PRO A 407 -11.69 -28.70 25.83
CA PRO A 407 -11.39 -29.76 26.78
C PRO A 407 -12.58 -30.19 27.65
N ARG A 408 -13.60 -29.34 27.83
CA ARG A 408 -14.78 -29.62 28.68
C ARG A 408 -16.03 -29.97 27.88
N LEU A 409 -16.25 -29.35 26.72
CA LEU A 409 -17.49 -29.46 25.95
C LEU A 409 -17.39 -30.41 24.74
N GLY A 410 -16.18 -30.89 24.42
CA GLY A 410 -15.89 -31.63 23.19
C GLY A 410 -15.85 -30.70 21.98
N ARG A 411 -16.07 -31.26 20.78
CA ARG A 411 -16.08 -30.47 19.53
C ARG A 411 -17.31 -29.58 19.42
N TYR A 412 -17.13 -28.32 19.04
CA TYR A 412 -18.19 -27.32 18.90
C TYR A 412 -17.95 -26.37 17.72
N TYR A 413 -19.03 -25.84 17.15
CA TYR A 413 -18.99 -24.73 16.20
C TYR A 413 -19.16 -23.40 16.94
N LEU A 414 -18.32 -22.43 16.59
CA LEU A 414 -18.34 -21.10 17.19
C LEU A 414 -19.25 -20.18 16.39
N VAL A 415 -20.21 -19.53 17.06
CA VAL A 415 -21.17 -18.62 16.43
C VAL A 415 -21.09 -17.25 17.08
N ARG A 416 -20.88 -16.23 16.26
CA ARG A 416 -20.84 -14.82 16.66
C ARG A 416 -22.19 -14.17 16.38
N VAL A 417 -22.82 -13.65 17.43
CA VAL A 417 -24.12 -12.98 17.39
C VAL A 417 -23.94 -11.52 17.76
N VAL A 418 -24.58 -10.63 17.01
CA VAL A 418 -24.59 -9.19 17.28
C VAL A 418 -26.00 -8.80 17.73
N ILE A 419 -26.09 -8.03 18.82
CA ILE A 419 -27.35 -7.41 19.25
C ILE A 419 -27.41 -6.00 18.64
N PRO A 420 -28.41 -5.68 17.81
CA PRO A 420 -28.59 -4.32 17.29
C PRO A 420 -28.74 -3.29 18.42
N LYS A 421 -28.06 -2.15 18.31
CA LYS A 421 -28.12 -1.06 19.33
C LYS A 421 -29.56 -0.57 19.58
N SER A 422 -30.43 -0.63 18.58
CA SER A 422 -31.86 -0.31 18.68
C SER A 422 -32.65 -1.25 19.59
N GLU A 423 -32.27 -2.53 19.64
CA GLU A 423 -32.90 -3.52 20.53
C GLU A 423 -32.37 -3.37 21.96
N LEU A 424 -31.07 -3.10 22.11
CA LEU A 424 -30.48 -2.85 23.42
C LEU A 424 -31.02 -1.57 24.09
N ALA A 425 -31.24 -0.51 23.30
CA ALA A 425 -31.74 0.78 23.78
C ALA A 425 -33.17 0.76 24.34
N GLN A 426 -33.99 -0.25 23.98
CA GLN A 426 -35.31 -0.45 24.57
C GLN A 426 -35.23 -0.80 26.06
N PHE A 427 -34.10 -1.37 26.49
CA PHE A 427 -33.84 -1.76 27.87
C PHE A 427 -32.92 -0.74 28.54
N LYS A 428 -33.48 0.37 29.05
CA LYS A 428 -32.76 1.50 29.68
C LYS A 428 -31.85 1.15 30.88
N THR A 429 -31.80 -0.10 31.33
CA THR A 429 -31.07 -0.53 32.54
C THR A 429 -30.17 -1.75 32.28
N VAL A 430 -29.91 -2.11 31.03
CA VAL A 430 -29.11 -3.28 30.68
C VAL A 430 -27.77 -2.83 30.08
N TYR A 431 -26.70 -3.12 30.80
CA TYR A 431 -25.33 -2.95 30.32
C TYR A 431 -24.71 -4.32 30.06
N LEU A 432 -24.04 -4.46 28.92
CA LEU A 432 -23.27 -5.64 28.57
C LEU A 432 -21.83 -5.47 29.06
N TYR A 433 -21.25 -6.53 29.63
CA TYR A 433 -19.86 -6.56 30.07
C TYR A 433 -19.15 -7.75 29.42
N PRO A 434 -17.89 -7.62 28.99
CA PRO A 434 -17.08 -8.76 28.55
C PRO A 434 -17.04 -9.85 29.63
N GLY A 435 -17.18 -11.11 29.24
CA GLY A 435 -17.25 -12.28 30.13
C GLY A 435 -18.64 -12.56 30.71
N MET A 436 -19.68 -11.79 30.37
CA MET A 436 -21.05 -12.06 30.83
C MET A 436 -21.62 -13.34 30.17
N PRO A 437 -22.15 -14.31 30.96
CA PRO A 437 -22.72 -15.52 30.42
C PRO A 437 -24.08 -15.23 29.76
N VAL A 438 -24.30 -15.82 28.59
CA VAL A 438 -25.50 -15.64 27.79
C VAL A 438 -25.95 -16.97 27.17
N GLU A 439 -27.25 -17.09 27.00
CA GLU A 439 -27.87 -18.20 26.29
C GLU A 439 -28.43 -17.71 24.96
N VAL A 440 -28.13 -18.44 23.90
CA VAL A 440 -28.43 -18.05 22.54
C VAL A 440 -29.36 -19.08 21.92
N TYR A 441 -30.51 -18.61 21.45
CA TYR A 441 -31.52 -19.41 20.77
C TYR A 441 -31.54 -19.02 19.29
N ILE A 442 -30.92 -19.82 18.44
CA ILE A 442 -30.90 -19.58 17.00
C ILE A 442 -32.18 -20.15 16.43
N VAL A 443 -32.99 -19.30 15.79
CA VAL A 443 -34.28 -19.70 15.22
C VAL A 443 -34.02 -20.59 14.00
N THR A 444 -34.58 -21.81 14.02
CA THR A 444 -34.46 -22.79 12.95
C THR A 444 -35.78 -22.94 12.18
N GLN A 445 -35.88 -23.93 11.31
CA GLN A 445 -37.07 -24.15 10.47
C GLN A 445 -38.32 -24.40 11.34
N SER A 446 -39.43 -23.73 11.00
CA SER A 446 -40.73 -24.01 11.62
C SER A 446 -41.25 -25.36 11.16
N ARG A 447 -41.66 -26.23 12.10
CA ARG A 447 -42.25 -27.55 11.84
C ARG A 447 -43.68 -27.59 12.34
N THR A 448 -44.53 -28.39 11.72
CA THR A 448 -45.91 -28.60 12.19
C THR A 448 -45.91 -29.64 13.32
N LEU A 449 -46.88 -29.56 14.23
CA LEU A 449 -46.98 -30.48 15.36
C LEU A 449 -47.09 -31.94 14.88
N LEU A 450 -47.84 -32.16 13.79
CA LEU A 450 -47.96 -33.47 13.15
C LEU A 450 -46.60 -33.97 12.63
N SER A 451 -45.84 -33.13 11.92
CA SER A 451 -44.51 -33.48 11.42
C SER A 451 -43.56 -33.84 12.56
N PHE A 452 -43.54 -33.05 13.65
CA PHE A 452 -42.70 -33.32 14.81
C PHE A 452 -42.97 -34.69 15.45
N LEU A 453 -44.25 -35.06 15.63
CA LEU A 453 -44.65 -36.34 16.24
C LEU A 453 -44.33 -37.55 15.36
N PHE A 454 -44.50 -37.45 14.04
CA PHE A 454 -44.32 -38.57 13.11
C PHE A 454 -42.89 -38.70 12.54
N THR A 455 -42.04 -37.67 12.65
CA THR A 455 -40.62 -37.70 12.21
C THR A 455 -39.84 -38.94 12.73
N PRO A 456 -39.87 -39.29 14.03
CA PRO A 456 -39.10 -40.46 14.51
C PRO A 456 -39.61 -41.79 13.95
N ILE A 457 -40.92 -41.91 13.67
CA ILE A 457 -41.54 -43.12 13.12
C ILE A 457 -41.10 -43.29 11.66
N ILE A 458 -41.20 -42.22 10.87
CA ILE A 458 -40.78 -42.21 9.46
C ILE A 458 -39.28 -42.49 9.33
N ALA A 459 -38.44 -41.84 10.16
CA ALA A 459 -37.00 -42.04 10.14
C ALA A 459 -36.57 -43.47 10.54
N THR A 460 -37.32 -44.12 11.43
CA THR A 460 -37.06 -45.52 11.82
C THR A 460 -37.43 -46.49 10.69
N VAL A 461 -38.54 -46.23 10.00
CA VAL A 461 -38.95 -47.00 8.81
C VAL A 461 -37.91 -46.84 7.70
N GLU A 462 -37.49 -45.61 7.38
CA GLU A 462 -36.45 -45.34 6.38
C GLU A 462 -35.12 -46.03 6.72
N ARG A 463 -34.68 -45.98 7.99
CA ARG A 463 -33.47 -46.71 8.42
C ARG A 463 -33.61 -48.23 8.33
N SER A 464 -34.81 -48.78 8.52
CA SER A 464 -35.05 -50.23 8.39
C SER A 464 -35.07 -50.73 6.94
N PHE A 465 -35.25 -49.83 5.97
CA PHE A 465 -35.20 -50.13 4.54
C PHE A 465 -33.83 -49.86 3.88
N ILE A 466 -32.82 -49.51 4.68
CA ILE A 466 -31.44 -49.34 4.22
C ILE A 466 -30.61 -50.49 4.81
N GLU A 467 -30.35 -51.51 4.00
CA GLU A 467 -29.43 -52.59 4.35
C GLU A 467 -27.99 -52.09 4.26
N ARG A 468 -27.11 -52.59 5.15
CA ARG A 468 -25.78 -52.03 5.40
C ARG A 468 -24.69 -52.62 4.52
#